data_AF-A0A1H4BQX8-F1
#
_entry.id   AF-A0A1H4BQX8-F1
#
_cell.length_a   1.000
_cell.length_b   1.000
_cell.length_c   1.000
_cell.angle_alpha   90.00
_cell.angle_beta   90.00
_cell.angle_gamma   90.00
#
_symmetry.space_group_name_H-M   'P 1'
#
loop_
_entity.id
_entity.type
_entity.pdbx_description
1 polymer ?
#
loop_
_entity_poly.entity_id
_entity_poly.type
_entity_poly.pdbx_seq_one_letter_code
_entity_poly.pdbx_strand_id
1 'polypeptide(L)'
;MRAGDVRRWSPPSAGEQCIVLSPGGNMASAFVLVGVFSDTIAANGNTGDVERTSYPDGAVIEYDHAAHALTVTLPAGGTADITVPDAVTIRCNTADVTASESATVHSQKITLDAPETIATGELKVLGLLTYAAGMVGGGSGPGGAVAVINGPIEVRNGDITLPGNDVVASGISLVGHVHGKVTPGSGTTGAPA
;
A
#
# COMPACT_ATOMS: atom_id res chain seq x y z
N MET A 1 6.43 36.14 -2.64
CA MET A 1 6.89 36.10 -1.24
C MET A 1 5.75 36.55 -0.33
N ARG A 2 5.48 35.83 0.76
CA ARG A 2 4.53 36.25 1.81
C ARG A 2 5.28 36.21 3.14
N ALA A 3 5.09 37.22 3.98
CA ALA A 3 5.77 37.37 5.27
C ALA A 3 4.79 37.74 6.41
N GLY A 4 3.50 37.44 6.23
CA GLY A 4 2.47 37.61 7.25
C GLY A 4 2.34 36.35 8.12
N ASP A 5 1.11 35.97 8.45
CA ASP A 5 0.82 34.69 9.13
C ASP A 5 1.24 33.49 8.26
N VAL A 6 1.05 33.60 6.95
CA VAL A 6 1.64 32.70 5.96
C VAL A 6 3.00 33.25 5.52
N ARG A 7 4.04 32.42 5.66
CA ARG A 7 5.43 32.76 5.32
C ARG A 7 5.98 31.79 4.29
N ARG A 8 6.69 32.32 3.28
CA ARG A 8 7.44 31.50 2.31
C ARG A 8 8.90 31.88 2.37
N TRP A 9 9.75 30.90 2.70
CA TRP A 9 11.20 31.04 2.71
C TRP A 9 11.79 30.38 1.46
N SER A 10 12.51 31.15 0.65
CA SER A 10 13.26 30.70 -0.52
C SER A 10 14.37 31.72 -0.72
N PRO A 11 15.57 31.51 -0.14
CA PRO A 11 16.62 32.50 -0.19
C PRO A 11 17.11 32.71 -1.63
N PRO A 12 17.55 33.93 -2.00
CA PRO A 12 18.17 34.19 -3.30
C PRO A 12 19.41 33.34 -3.51
N SER A 13 19.68 32.99 -4.78
CA SER A 13 20.92 32.33 -5.18
C SER A 13 21.96 33.33 -5.70
N ALA A 14 23.24 33.01 -5.55
CA ALA A 14 24.30 33.81 -6.16
C ALA A 14 24.16 33.80 -7.70
N GLY A 15 24.20 34.97 -8.32
CA GLY A 15 24.00 35.13 -9.77
C GLY A 15 22.54 35.26 -10.22
N GLU A 16 21.57 35.16 -9.31
CA GLU A 16 20.16 35.40 -9.62
C GLU A 16 19.90 36.88 -9.95
N GLN A 17 19.29 37.15 -11.10
CA GLN A 17 18.96 38.51 -11.53
C GLN A 17 17.81 39.08 -10.69
N CYS A 18 17.92 40.34 -10.32
CA CYS A 18 16.98 41.00 -9.41
C CYS A 18 16.80 42.49 -9.70
N ILE A 19 15.76 43.07 -9.10
CA ILE A 19 15.47 44.50 -9.07
C ILE A 19 15.77 45.02 -7.66
N VAL A 20 16.55 46.09 -7.56
CA VAL A 20 16.79 46.80 -6.30
C VAL A 20 15.85 47.99 -6.19
N LEU A 21 15.06 48.01 -5.12
CA LEU A 21 14.12 49.07 -4.81
C LEU A 21 14.68 49.91 -3.67
N SER A 22 15.02 51.16 -3.96
CA SER A 22 15.70 52.09 -3.05
C SER A 22 14.87 53.36 -2.87
N PRO A 23 13.93 53.39 -1.91
CA PRO A 23 13.09 54.56 -1.66
C PRO A 23 13.95 55.81 -1.37
N GLY A 24 13.77 56.87 -2.19
CA GLY A 24 14.56 58.10 -2.09
C GLY A 24 16.04 57.95 -2.48
N GLY A 25 16.42 56.85 -3.14
CA GLY A 25 17.82 56.58 -3.53
C GLY A 25 18.72 56.15 -2.36
N ASN A 26 18.17 55.94 -1.16
CA ASN A 26 18.94 55.47 -0.01
C ASN A 26 19.21 53.97 -0.08
N MET A 27 20.38 53.60 -0.63
CA MET A 27 20.80 52.21 -0.78
C MET A 27 20.93 51.45 0.54
N ALA A 28 21.16 52.14 1.66
CA ALA A 28 21.24 51.50 2.98
C ALA A 28 19.88 50.97 3.48
N SER A 29 18.77 51.43 2.88
CA SER A 29 17.40 50.98 3.17
C SER A 29 16.74 50.31 1.97
N ALA A 30 17.53 49.95 0.95
CA ALA A 30 17.03 49.28 -0.23
C ALA A 30 16.67 47.83 0.08
N PHE A 31 15.73 47.29 -0.71
CA PHE A 31 15.34 45.89 -0.67
C PHE A 31 15.31 45.31 -2.08
N VAL A 32 15.44 44.00 -2.17
CA VAL A 32 15.63 43.28 -3.43
C VAL A 32 14.40 42.46 -3.76
N LEU A 33 13.93 42.59 -5.00
CA LEU A 33 12.94 41.71 -5.60
C LEU A 33 13.63 40.77 -6.58
N VAL A 34 13.65 39.49 -6.27
CA VAL A 34 14.26 38.41 -7.08
C VAL A 34 13.22 37.74 -8.00
N GLY A 35 13.68 36.85 -8.88
CA GLY A 35 12.81 36.07 -9.78
C GLY A 35 12.71 36.60 -11.22
N VAL A 36 13.70 37.35 -11.70
CA VAL A 36 13.80 37.73 -13.12
C VAL A 36 14.66 36.70 -13.84
N PHE A 37 14.11 36.04 -14.87
CA PHE A 37 14.87 35.10 -15.69
C PHE A 37 15.96 35.81 -16.51
N SER A 38 17.04 35.10 -16.77
CA SER A 38 18.20 35.58 -17.53
C SER A 38 18.76 34.48 -18.44
N ASP A 39 19.72 34.82 -19.30
CA ASP A 39 20.43 33.82 -20.12
C ASP A 39 21.19 32.78 -19.27
N THR A 40 21.55 33.14 -18.04
CA THR A 40 22.23 32.23 -17.09
C THR A 40 21.24 31.36 -16.33
N ILE A 41 20.08 31.91 -15.95
CA ILE A 41 19.02 31.21 -15.21
C ILE A 41 17.72 31.40 -16.00
N ALA A 42 17.52 30.50 -16.96
CA ALA A 42 16.40 30.52 -17.88
C ALA A 42 15.08 30.10 -17.20
N ALA A 43 13.96 30.38 -17.86
CA ALA A 43 12.65 29.90 -17.43
C ALA A 43 12.62 28.36 -17.38
N ASN A 44 12.04 27.81 -16.31
CA ASN A 44 11.92 26.37 -16.09
C ASN A 44 10.62 25.77 -16.67
N GLY A 45 9.86 26.56 -17.45
CA GLY A 45 8.63 26.17 -18.14
C GLY A 45 8.48 26.93 -19.46
N ASN A 46 7.61 26.44 -20.34
CA ASN A 46 7.44 26.96 -21.71
C ASN A 46 5.96 27.09 -22.14
N THR A 47 5.02 26.90 -21.22
CA THR A 47 3.58 27.05 -21.43
C THR A 47 2.95 27.85 -20.28
N GLY A 48 1.83 28.52 -20.55
CA GLY A 48 0.99 29.13 -19.51
C GLY A 48 0.15 28.12 -18.73
N ASP A 49 0.19 26.83 -19.10
CA ASP A 49 -0.62 25.78 -18.49
C ASP A 49 -0.04 25.20 -17.18
N VAL A 50 1.23 25.54 -16.91
CA VAL A 50 2.04 24.86 -15.89
C VAL A 50 2.48 25.82 -14.80
N GLU A 51 2.24 25.44 -13.54
CA GLU A 51 2.93 26.00 -12.37
C GLU A 51 3.98 25.00 -11.87
N ARG A 52 5.26 25.38 -11.91
CA ARG A 52 6.39 24.50 -11.58
C ARG A 52 7.37 25.14 -10.59
N THR A 53 7.79 24.35 -9.60
CA THR A 53 8.97 24.63 -8.78
C THR A 53 10.04 23.57 -9.08
N SER A 54 11.24 24.02 -9.48
CA SER A 54 12.40 23.15 -9.75
C SER A 54 13.49 23.41 -8.72
N TYR A 55 14.06 22.35 -8.16
CA TYR A 55 15.11 22.40 -7.14
C TYR A 55 16.47 22.02 -7.75
N PRO A 56 17.59 22.50 -7.19
CA PRO A 56 18.93 22.32 -7.77
C PRO A 56 19.42 20.87 -7.74
N ASP A 57 18.80 19.99 -6.94
CA ASP A 57 19.07 18.55 -6.89
C ASP A 57 18.28 17.76 -7.95
N GLY A 58 17.45 18.44 -8.75
CA GLY A 58 16.60 17.83 -9.77
C GLY A 58 15.19 17.49 -9.29
N ALA A 59 14.83 17.77 -8.03
CA ALA A 59 13.44 17.60 -7.60
C ALA A 59 12.51 18.61 -8.29
N VAL A 60 11.27 18.20 -8.55
CA VAL A 60 10.25 19.01 -9.22
C VAL A 60 8.89 18.81 -8.56
N ILE A 61 8.19 19.93 -8.33
CA ILE A 61 6.76 19.96 -8.00
C ILE A 61 6.05 20.75 -9.10
N GLU A 62 5.08 20.14 -9.76
CA GLU A 62 4.40 20.69 -10.93
C GLU A 62 2.90 20.43 -10.89
N TYR A 63 2.11 21.44 -11.24
CA TYR A 63 0.70 21.30 -11.59
C TYR A 63 0.46 21.79 -13.02
N ASP A 64 -0.03 20.91 -13.88
CA ASP A 64 -0.50 21.21 -15.24
C ASP A 64 -2.03 21.24 -15.25
N HIS A 65 -2.62 22.42 -15.45
CA HIS A 65 -4.07 22.59 -15.39
C HIS A 65 -4.78 22.20 -16.69
N ALA A 66 -4.07 22.09 -17.81
CA ALA A 66 -4.61 21.57 -19.06
C ALA A 66 -4.68 20.03 -19.04
N ALA A 67 -3.67 19.38 -18.46
CA ALA A 67 -3.64 17.92 -18.27
C ALA A 67 -4.37 17.44 -17.00
N HIS A 68 -4.74 18.37 -16.10
CA HIS A 68 -5.28 18.07 -14.77
C HIS A 68 -4.36 17.17 -13.93
N ALA A 69 -3.05 17.43 -13.99
CA ALA A 69 -2.02 16.57 -13.42
C ALA A 69 -1.18 17.29 -12.38
N LEU A 70 -1.05 16.68 -11.19
CA LEU A 70 -0.07 17.04 -10.17
C LEU A 70 1.07 16.01 -10.21
N THR A 71 2.30 16.48 -10.33
CA THR A 71 3.50 15.64 -10.29
C THR A 71 4.46 16.14 -9.24
N VAL A 72 4.92 15.20 -8.39
CA VAL A 72 5.99 15.42 -7.41
C VAL A 72 7.05 14.37 -7.68
N THR A 73 8.25 14.80 -8.07
CA THR A 73 9.36 13.90 -8.41
C THR A 73 10.60 14.33 -7.66
N LEU A 74 11.27 13.36 -7.03
CA LEU A 74 12.51 13.56 -6.30
C LEU A 74 13.64 12.77 -6.99
N PRO A 75 14.91 13.22 -6.90
CA PRO A 75 16.04 12.48 -7.41
C PRO A 75 16.28 11.19 -6.62
N ALA A 76 17.18 10.33 -7.12
CA ALA A 76 17.58 9.11 -6.43
C ALA A 76 18.06 9.40 -4.99
N GLY A 77 17.58 8.61 -4.02
CA GLY A 77 17.84 8.83 -2.59
C GLY A 77 16.94 9.88 -1.92
N GLY A 78 16.02 10.50 -2.66
CA GLY A 78 15.01 11.41 -2.10
C GLY A 78 14.03 10.71 -1.14
N THR A 79 13.54 11.47 -0.16
CA THR A 79 12.55 10.99 0.82
C THR A 79 11.36 11.95 0.87
N ALA A 80 10.18 11.42 1.22
CA ALA A 80 8.98 12.21 1.47
C ALA A 80 8.33 11.74 2.77
N ASP A 81 7.94 12.70 3.62
CA ASP A 81 7.19 12.45 4.85
C ASP A 81 5.93 13.31 4.87
N ILE A 82 4.82 12.72 5.29
CA ILE A 82 3.54 13.41 5.46
C ILE A 82 3.02 13.05 6.86
N THR A 83 3.21 13.97 7.80
CA THR A 83 2.72 13.82 9.18
C THR A 83 1.39 14.56 9.37
N VAL A 84 0.32 13.82 9.69
CA VAL A 84 -1.03 14.37 9.93
C VAL A 84 -1.59 13.77 11.23
N PRO A 85 -1.71 14.55 12.33
CA PRO A 85 -2.01 13.99 13.66
C PRO A 85 -3.39 13.35 13.84
N ASP A 86 -4.38 13.75 13.05
CA ASP A 86 -5.77 13.31 13.23
C ASP A 86 -6.19 12.30 12.15
N ALA A 87 -6.34 12.76 10.90
CA ALA A 87 -6.78 11.88 9.82
C ALA A 87 -6.24 12.28 8.45
N VAL A 88 -5.95 11.26 7.63
CA VAL A 88 -5.69 11.38 6.18
C VAL A 88 -6.81 10.66 5.45
N THR A 89 -7.30 11.24 4.35
CA THR A 89 -8.25 10.55 3.46
C THR A 89 -7.86 10.73 2.00
N ILE A 90 -7.75 9.61 1.28
CA ILE A 90 -7.42 9.57 -0.14
C ILE A 90 -8.63 9.00 -0.89
N ARG A 91 -9.15 9.74 -1.86
CA ARG A 91 -10.27 9.31 -2.72
C ARG A 91 -9.88 9.44 -4.17
N CYS A 92 -9.90 8.33 -4.89
CA CYS A 92 -9.54 8.24 -6.30
C CYS A 92 -10.27 7.04 -6.92
N ASN A 93 -10.30 6.98 -8.25
CA ASN A 93 -10.84 5.81 -8.95
C ASN A 93 -9.85 4.63 -8.94
N THR A 94 -8.56 4.94 -9.06
CA THR A 94 -7.46 3.97 -9.08
C THR A 94 -6.32 4.46 -8.22
N ALA A 95 -5.75 3.58 -7.41
CA ALA A 95 -4.53 3.82 -6.66
C ALA A 95 -3.52 2.70 -6.97
N ASP A 96 -2.26 3.08 -7.17
CA ASP A 96 -1.15 2.14 -7.36
C ASP A 96 -0.03 2.49 -6.36
N VAL A 97 0.53 1.48 -5.71
CA VAL A 97 1.60 1.62 -4.72
C VAL A 97 2.66 0.57 -5.03
N THR A 98 3.82 1.04 -5.49
CA THR A 98 4.97 0.19 -5.78
C THR A 98 6.09 0.45 -4.78
N ALA A 99 6.52 -0.59 -4.08
CA ALA A 99 7.70 -0.57 -3.20
C ALA A 99 8.56 -1.81 -3.49
N SER A 100 9.80 -1.60 -3.93
CA SER A 100 10.70 -2.68 -4.37
C SER A 100 11.32 -3.48 -3.23
N GLU A 101 11.41 -2.90 -2.04
CA GLU A 101 12.01 -3.55 -0.87
C GLU A 101 10.94 -4.08 0.09
N SER A 102 10.09 -3.19 0.61
CA SER A 102 9.00 -3.56 1.51
C SER A 102 7.92 -2.48 1.57
N ALA A 103 6.71 -2.87 1.94
CA ALA A 103 5.63 -1.98 2.32
C ALA A 103 5.07 -2.45 3.67
N THR A 104 4.97 -1.55 4.65
CA THR A 104 4.43 -1.86 5.98
C THR A 104 3.20 -1.01 6.28
N VAL A 105 2.25 -1.60 7.00
CA VAL A 105 1.05 -0.90 7.49
C VAL A 105 0.98 -1.12 8.99
N HIS A 106 1.20 -0.06 9.76
CA HIS A 106 1.12 -0.07 11.21
C HIS A 106 -0.26 0.46 11.63
N SER A 107 -1.13 -0.43 12.11
CA SER A 107 -2.47 -0.08 12.58
C SER A 107 -2.96 -1.12 13.58
N GLN A 108 -3.90 -0.72 14.45
CA GLN A 108 -4.63 -1.64 15.31
C GLN A 108 -5.62 -2.51 14.53
N LYS A 109 -6.10 -2.04 13.37
CA LYS A 109 -7.03 -2.75 12.49
C LYS A 109 -6.78 -2.38 11.03
N ILE A 110 -6.78 -3.39 10.16
CA ILE A 110 -6.78 -3.22 8.69
C ILE A 110 -8.08 -3.81 8.16
N THR A 111 -8.77 -3.08 7.29
CA THR A 111 -9.97 -3.56 6.58
C THR A 111 -9.70 -3.51 5.09
N LEU A 112 -9.86 -4.64 4.41
CA LEU A 112 -9.78 -4.75 2.96
C LEU A 112 -11.21 -5.00 2.45
N ASP A 113 -11.88 -3.92 2.05
CA ASP A 113 -13.26 -3.96 1.57
C ASP A 113 -13.27 -3.88 0.04
N ALA A 114 -13.13 -5.05 -0.58
CA ALA A 114 -13.13 -5.21 -2.03
C ALA A 114 -13.86 -6.50 -2.42
N PRO A 115 -14.51 -6.55 -3.60
CA PRO A 115 -15.12 -7.79 -4.10
C PRO A 115 -14.13 -8.96 -4.23
N GLU A 116 -12.86 -8.69 -4.49
CA GLU A 116 -11.78 -9.66 -4.56
C GLU A 116 -10.51 -9.10 -3.92
N THR A 117 -9.76 -9.94 -3.21
CA THR A 117 -8.43 -9.63 -2.67
C THR A 117 -7.46 -10.72 -3.09
N ILE A 118 -6.39 -10.34 -3.78
CA ILE A 118 -5.42 -11.28 -4.35
C ILE A 118 -4.07 -11.10 -3.65
N ALA A 119 -3.53 -12.17 -3.09
CA ALA A 119 -2.14 -12.28 -2.68
C ALA A 119 -1.43 -13.25 -3.63
N THR A 120 -0.53 -12.74 -4.48
CA THR A 120 0.18 -13.55 -5.48
C THR A 120 1.39 -14.27 -4.91
N GLY A 121 1.99 -13.72 -3.85
CA GLY A 121 3.05 -14.35 -3.08
C GLY A 121 2.52 -15.18 -1.92
N GLU A 122 3.45 -15.65 -1.08
CA GLU A 122 3.10 -16.35 0.16
C GLU A 122 2.35 -15.43 1.14
N LEU A 123 1.23 -15.91 1.68
CA LEU A 123 0.52 -15.24 2.77
C LEU A 123 0.87 -15.90 4.10
N LYS A 124 1.65 -15.21 4.94
CA LYS A 124 2.01 -15.67 6.28
C LYS A 124 1.21 -14.92 7.35
N VAL A 125 0.37 -15.63 8.09
CA VAL A 125 -0.39 -15.10 9.23
C VAL A 125 0.19 -15.68 10.52
N LEU A 126 0.80 -14.82 11.35
CA LEU A 126 1.41 -15.25 12.61
C LEU A 126 0.38 -15.48 13.73
N GLY A 127 -0.72 -14.73 13.68
CA GLY A 127 -1.85 -14.87 14.61
C GLY A 127 -2.86 -15.90 14.12
N LEU A 128 -4.03 -15.91 14.77
CA LEU A 128 -5.16 -16.71 14.32
C LEU A 128 -5.65 -16.20 12.94
N LEU A 129 -5.69 -17.11 11.97
CA LEU A 129 -6.44 -16.89 10.73
C LEU A 129 -7.89 -17.36 10.93
N THR A 130 -8.84 -16.43 10.96
CA THR A 130 -10.28 -16.74 11.02
C THR A 130 -10.94 -16.38 9.69
N TYR A 131 -11.73 -17.31 9.14
CA TYR A 131 -12.59 -17.09 7.98
C TYR A 131 -14.04 -17.35 8.37
N ALA A 132 -14.97 -16.45 8.02
CA ALA A 132 -16.35 -16.52 8.47
C ALA A 132 -17.26 -17.36 7.56
N ALA A 133 -16.95 -17.43 6.26
CA ALA A 133 -17.79 -18.04 5.23
C ALA A 133 -17.16 -19.31 4.61
N GLY A 134 -16.32 -20.02 5.37
CA GLY A 134 -15.49 -21.09 4.81
C GLY A 134 -14.27 -20.55 4.05
N MET A 135 -13.50 -21.46 3.47
CA MET A 135 -12.34 -21.16 2.62
C MET A 135 -12.60 -21.92 1.33
N VAL A 136 -12.89 -21.32 0.19
CA VAL A 136 -13.00 -22.04 -1.11
C VAL A 136 -11.65 -22.02 -1.82
N GLY A 137 -11.17 -23.17 -2.29
CA GLY A 137 -10.08 -23.21 -3.27
C GLY A 137 -10.63 -23.50 -4.66
N GLY A 138 -9.90 -23.16 -5.72
CA GLY A 138 -10.38 -22.81 -7.07
C GLY A 138 -11.28 -23.74 -7.91
N GLY A 139 -12.14 -24.60 -7.34
CA GLY A 139 -13.22 -25.27 -8.05
C GLY A 139 -14.52 -24.47 -7.96
N SER A 140 -15.01 -23.96 -9.10
CA SER A 140 -16.30 -23.25 -9.17
C SER A 140 -17.47 -24.21 -9.42
N GLY A 141 -18.57 -24.05 -8.67
CA GLY A 141 -19.85 -24.72 -8.93
C GLY A 141 -20.80 -24.78 -7.71
N PRO A 142 -22.13 -24.75 -7.90
CA PRO A 142 -23.09 -24.99 -6.82
C PRO A 142 -22.92 -26.41 -6.26
N GLY A 143 -22.60 -26.53 -4.96
CA GLY A 143 -22.28 -27.81 -4.32
C GLY A 143 -20.80 -28.21 -4.38
N GLY A 144 -19.91 -27.32 -4.86
CA GLY A 144 -18.45 -27.50 -4.83
C GLY A 144 -17.87 -27.43 -3.41
N ALA A 145 -16.74 -28.11 -3.19
CA ALA A 145 -16.14 -28.27 -1.87
C ALA A 145 -15.87 -26.92 -1.15
N VAL A 146 -16.25 -26.90 0.14
CA VAL A 146 -15.80 -26.00 1.23
C VAL A 146 -14.55 -25.24 0.85
N ALA A 147 -13.45 -26.01 0.80
CA ALA A 147 -12.06 -25.68 0.55
C ALA A 147 -11.37 -26.63 -0.43
N VAL A 148 -10.47 -26.09 -1.24
CA VAL A 148 -9.55 -26.87 -2.09
C VAL A 148 -8.12 -26.49 -1.75
N ILE A 149 -7.33 -27.48 -1.35
CA ILE A 149 -5.92 -27.33 -1.02
C ILE A 149 -5.14 -28.19 -2.00
N ASN A 150 -4.40 -27.54 -2.90
CA ASN A 150 -3.54 -28.22 -3.85
C ASN A 150 -2.19 -28.51 -3.20
N GLY A 151 -2.13 -29.64 -2.48
CA GLY A 151 -0.94 -30.06 -1.74
C GLY A 151 -1.31 -30.80 -0.45
N PRO A 152 -0.32 -31.31 0.27
CA PRO A 152 -0.55 -31.93 1.57
C PRO A 152 -1.00 -30.88 2.60
N ILE A 153 -1.80 -31.32 3.57
CA ILE A 153 -2.11 -30.57 4.78
C ILE A 153 -1.28 -31.21 5.90
N GLU A 154 -0.48 -30.39 6.60
CA GLU A 154 0.26 -30.82 7.78
C GLU A 154 -0.24 -30.05 9.00
N VAL A 155 -0.68 -30.76 10.03
CA VAL A 155 -1.01 -30.20 11.34
C VAL A 155 0.06 -30.67 12.32
N ARG A 156 0.80 -29.73 12.89
CA ARG A 156 1.81 -29.99 13.92
C ARG A 156 1.30 -29.52 15.27
N ASN A 157 1.50 -30.34 16.30
CA ASN A 157 1.20 -29.97 17.70
C ASN A 157 -0.25 -29.48 17.90
N GLY A 158 -1.20 -30.15 17.28
CA GLY A 158 -2.62 -29.84 17.39
C GLY A 158 -3.48 -30.89 16.71
N ASP A 159 -4.79 -30.77 16.90
CA ASP A 159 -5.78 -31.72 16.38
C ASP A 159 -6.62 -31.11 15.26
N ILE A 160 -7.04 -31.94 14.32
CA ILE A 160 -8.16 -31.63 13.43
C ILE A 160 -9.43 -32.12 14.15
N THR A 161 -10.22 -31.18 14.68
CA THR A 161 -11.47 -31.51 15.38
C THR A 161 -12.68 -31.15 14.53
N LEU A 162 -13.60 -32.11 14.37
CA LEU A 162 -14.89 -31.93 13.68
C LEU A 162 -16.04 -32.24 14.67
N PRO A 163 -16.44 -31.29 15.54
CA PRO A 163 -17.41 -31.57 16.60
C PRO A 163 -18.76 -32.01 16.02
N GLY A 164 -19.21 -33.21 16.39
CA GLY A 164 -20.47 -33.78 15.91
C GLY A 164 -20.50 -34.11 14.40
N ASN A 165 -19.33 -34.16 13.76
CA ASN A 165 -19.18 -34.41 12.33
C ASN A 165 -18.14 -35.52 12.09
N ASP A 166 -18.00 -35.92 10.83
CA ASP A 166 -17.16 -37.04 10.41
C ASP A 166 -16.18 -36.62 9.31
N VAL A 167 -15.05 -37.31 9.22
CA VAL A 167 -14.13 -37.19 8.09
C VAL A 167 -14.48 -38.30 7.12
N VAL A 168 -14.94 -37.92 5.92
CA VAL A 168 -15.32 -38.88 4.87
C VAL A 168 -14.32 -38.80 3.73
N ALA A 169 -13.61 -39.90 3.47
CA ALA A 169 -12.67 -40.02 2.36
C ALA A 169 -13.19 -41.04 1.36
N SER A 170 -13.41 -40.63 0.10
CA SER A 170 -13.98 -41.51 -0.94
C SER A 170 -15.28 -42.21 -0.52
N GLY A 171 -16.13 -41.52 0.25
CA GLY A 171 -17.40 -42.05 0.77
C GLY A 171 -17.26 -42.95 2.00
N ILE A 172 -16.05 -43.18 2.51
CA ILE A 172 -15.80 -43.98 3.71
C ILE A 172 -15.71 -43.07 4.93
N SER A 173 -16.59 -43.33 5.89
CA SER A 173 -16.68 -42.63 7.17
C SER A 173 -15.53 -43.00 8.10
N LEU A 174 -14.81 -42.01 8.65
CA LEU A 174 -13.78 -42.29 9.65
C LEU A 174 -14.40 -42.88 10.92
N VAL A 175 -15.52 -42.31 11.38
CA VAL A 175 -16.18 -42.71 12.65
C VAL A 175 -17.06 -43.96 12.51
N GLY A 176 -17.69 -44.16 11.34
CA GLY A 176 -18.75 -45.15 11.14
C GLY A 176 -18.41 -46.27 10.15
N HIS A 177 -17.20 -46.33 9.59
CA HIS A 177 -16.86 -47.41 8.66
C HIS A 177 -16.93 -48.78 9.35
N VAL A 178 -17.45 -49.75 8.61
CA VAL A 178 -17.47 -51.16 9.01
C VAL A 178 -16.47 -51.96 8.18
N HIS A 179 -15.91 -53.01 8.78
CA HIS A 179 -14.99 -53.92 8.11
C HIS A 179 -15.75 -55.17 7.68
N GLY A 180 -15.67 -55.52 6.39
CA GLY A 180 -16.31 -56.72 5.85
C GLY A 180 -15.48 -58.00 6.09
N LYS A 181 -16.11 -59.17 5.94
CA LYS A 181 -15.46 -60.50 6.02
C LYS A 181 -14.84 -60.85 7.39
N VAL A 182 -15.28 -60.17 8.45
CA VAL A 182 -14.95 -60.50 9.84
C VAL A 182 -16.23 -60.82 10.61
N THR A 183 -16.16 -61.80 11.52
CA THR A 183 -17.27 -62.10 12.43
C THR A 183 -17.36 -61.02 13.50
N PRO A 184 -18.51 -60.36 13.72
CA PRO A 184 -18.68 -59.42 14.82
C PRO A 184 -18.37 -60.10 16.16
N GLY A 185 -17.60 -59.44 17.02
CA GLY A 185 -17.21 -59.98 18.33
C GLY A 185 -16.85 -58.87 19.32
N SER A 186 -16.67 -59.22 20.58
CA SER A 186 -16.36 -58.27 21.68
C SER A 186 -14.90 -57.80 21.72
N GLY A 187 -14.08 -58.21 20.75
CA GLY A 187 -12.67 -57.84 20.69
C GLY A 187 -12.48 -56.43 20.16
N THR A 188 -11.74 -55.60 20.88
CA THR A 188 -11.25 -54.31 20.39
C THR A 188 -9.94 -54.53 19.64
N THR A 189 -9.78 -53.90 18.48
CA THR A 189 -8.48 -53.87 17.79
C THR A 189 -7.45 -53.14 18.65
N GLY A 190 -6.17 -53.48 18.48
CA GLY A 190 -5.08 -52.66 19.02
C GLY A 190 -5.04 -51.27 18.38
N ALA A 191 -4.16 -50.39 18.87
CA ALA A 191 -3.89 -49.12 18.20
C ALA A 191 -3.46 -49.37 16.74
N PRO A 192 -3.84 -48.50 15.79
CA PRO A 192 -3.29 -48.53 14.43
C PRO A 192 -1.76 -48.57 14.48
N ALA A 193 -1.16 -49.42 13.64
CA ALA A 193 0.29 -49.56 13.54
C ALA A 193 0.97 -48.30 12.98
#